data_AF-A0AAV7JKP5-F1
#
_entry.id   AF-A0AAV7JKP5-F1
#
_cell.length_a   1.000
_cell.length_b   1.000
_cell.length_c   1.000
_cell.angle_alpha   90.00
_cell.angle_beta   90.00
_cell.angle_gamma   90.00
#
_symmetry.space_group_name_H-M   'P 1'
#
loop_
_entity.id
_entity.type
_entity.pdbx_description
1 polymer ?
#
loop_
_entity_poly.entity_id
_entity_poly.type
_entity_poly.pdbx_seq_one_letter_code
_entity_poly.pdbx_strand_id
1 'polypeptide(L)'
;MAEKLSKDMHKQVISSFSACLQLIDSALLNVFNYNHEQAILDCKQVLTNDNDCAMAHYLIAYSNAGHYNNIDGLDYAYGFEEAQKALSVSKKVTLTDWEKVLIEAQVHRFCSPVGSVPLGTLNKNYANAMRSVYSKFGENNVVVAALFAESLMNLAPWKLWTPYPEYKEGIPETGELVKVLENALKQSPQHPGLCHFYIHTMELSATPEKALPCADALRETIKDHGHMLHMASHIDMWVGHYKEATEVNELAILADKRYMLTSKVENNFYKIYRMHTIHFTIWAAMFNGQFGKSLQLSEVVLEYLTKEAITCMIGEMPIGLIYLEPTRIIIWEVLVRFGKWEDILKRPIEQNKELYPSNIAMARYARGVAYAALGKVAEAEVERDLFYESLKDKTLAKRCLINNIMYDPEQPGKGILDVADSVLNGEIEYRKGNYQQAFDHLRLAVKRDASLIYDEPWSWMMPTRHVLGALLLEHGDVQEAEAVYREDLIQYKDNMWSLLGLHQSLKAQNKLDEAQSVYEKYQKASVLADIKVGASCLCATKMYS
;
A
#
# COMPACT_ATOMS: atom_id res chain seq x y z
N MET A 1 -18.59 -19.71 -21.58
CA MET A 1 -17.47 -19.28 -22.44
C MET A 1 -16.40 -18.54 -21.63
N ALA A 2 -16.76 -17.55 -20.79
CA ALA A 2 -15.84 -16.89 -19.85
C ALA A 2 -15.16 -17.84 -18.83
N GLU A 3 -15.92 -18.79 -18.27
CA GLU A 3 -15.42 -19.82 -17.36
C GLU A 3 -14.44 -20.81 -18.02
N LYS A 4 -14.56 -20.98 -19.34
CA LYS A 4 -13.70 -21.87 -20.14
C LYS A 4 -12.40 -21.16 -20.55
N LEU A 5 -12.48 -19.86 -20.89
CA LEU A 5 -11.33 -18.97 -21.10
C LEU A 5 -10.50 -18.77 -19.82
N SER A 6 -11.14 -18.61 -18.66
CA SER A 6 -10.46 -18.58 -17.35
C SER A 6 -9.73 -19.91 -17.06
N LYS A 7 -10.38 -21.05 -17.30
CA LYS A 7 -9.78 -22.38 -17.13
C LYS A 7 -8.61 -22.67 -18.10
N ASP A 8 -8.69 -22.20 -19.33
CA ASP A 8 -7.62 -22.38 -20.33
C ASP A 8 -6.41 -21.46 -20.06
N MET A 9 -6.62 -20.25 -19.51
CA MET A 9 -5.54 -19.39 -19.02
C MET A 9 -4.91 -19.92 -17.72
N HIS A 10 -5.70 -20.41 -16.77
CA HIS A 10 -5.19 -21.10 -15.56
C HIS A 10 -4.24 -22.25 -15.92
N LYS A 11 -4.56 -23.02 -16.97
CA LYS A 11 -3.72 -24.14 -17.44
C LYS A 11 -2.42 -23.72 -18.12
N GLN A 12 -2.38 -22.60 -18.85
CA GLN A 12 -1.16 -22.13 -19.50
C GLN A 12 -0.19 -21.41 -18.56
N VAL A 13 -0.68 -20.96 -17.40
CA VAL A 13 0.08 -20.13 -16.47
C VAL A 13 0.59 -20.92 -15.24
N ILE A 14 -0.11 -21.99 -14.81
CA ILE A 14 0.11 -22.58 -13.46
C ILE A 14 0.37 -24.10 -13.46
N SER A 15 0.29 -24.82 -14.59
CA SER A 15 0.39 -26.29 -14.58
C SER A 15 1.78 -26.78 -14.11
N SER A 16 1.93 -27.00 -12.81
CA SER A 16 3.23 -27.20 -12.19
C SER A 16 3.28 -28.47 -11.33
N PHE A 17 2.20 -28.87 -10.66
CA PHE A 17 2.21 -30.04 -9.77
C PHE A 17 1.57 -31.28 -10.41
N SER A 18 2.17 -32.46 -10.19
CA SER A 18 1.65 -33.71 -10.76
C SER A 18 0.41 -34.21 -9.97
N ALA A 19 -0.67 -34.51 -10.72
CA ALA A 19 -1.86 -35.25 -10.32
C ALA A 19 -2.60 -34.86 -9.01
N CYS A 20 -2.98 -33.58 -8.85
CA CYS A 20 -4.18 -33.17 -8.08
C CYS A 20 -4.74 -31.84 -8.66
N LEU A 21 -5.48 -31.96 -9.77
CA LEU A 21 -5.27 -31.17 -11.01
C LEU A 21 -5.98 -29.81 -11.16
N GLN A 22 -6.65 -29.25 -10.15
CA GLN A 22 -7.26 -27.89 -10.26
C GLN A 22 -7.27 -27.10 -8.95
N LEU A 23 -7.59 -27.73 -7.82
CA LEU A 23 -7.64 -27.04 -6.53
C LEU A 23 -6.24 -26.68 -5.99
N ILE A 24 -5.21 -27.48 -6.29
CA ILE A 24 -3.82 -27.12 -5.95
C ILE A 24 -3.35 -25.92 -6.78
N ASP A 25 -3.66 -25.88 -8.07
CA ASP A 25 -3.35 -24.73 -8.93
C ASP A 25 -4.12 -23.46 -8.45
N SER A 26 -5.37 -23.63 -8.03
CA SER A 26 -6.17 -22.57 -7.40
C SER A 26 -5.55 -22.09 -6.09
N ALA A 27 -5.11 -23.01 -5.23
CA ALA A 27 -4.46 -22.67 -3.98
C ALA A 27 -3.14 -21.93 -4.22
N LEU A 28 -2.33 -22.36 -5.19
CA LEU A 28 -1.08 -21.68 -5.55
C LEU A 28 -1.35 -20.27 -6.10
N LEU A 29 -2.37 -20.09 -6.95
CA LEU A 29 -2.75 -18.76 -7.41
C LEU A 29 -3.20 -17.87 -6.26
N ASN A 30 -3.97 -18.41 -5.31
CA ASN A 30 -4.40 -17.68 -4.12
C ASN A 30 -3.22 -17.36 -3.18
N VAL A 31 -2.19 -18.20 -3.13
CA VAL A 31 -0.90 -17.87 -2.50
C VAL A 31 -0.26 -16.68 -3.18
N PHE A 32 -0.13 -16.69 -4.51
CA PHE A 32 0.42 -15.54 -5.24
C PHE A 32 -0.45 -14.28 -5.09
N ASN A 33 -1.77 -14.42 -4.97
CA ASN A 33 -2.71 -13.32 -4.71
C ASN A 33 -2.73 -12.85 -3.26
N TYR A 34 -1.93 -13.44 -2.36
CA TYR A 34 -2.00 -13.21 -0.91
C TYR A 34 -3.41 -13.40 -0.29
N ASN A 35 -4.28 -14.17 -0.95
CA ASN A 35 -5.51 -14.67 -0.37
C ASN A 35 -5.26 -16.02 0.31
N HIS A 36 -4.40 -15.99 1.32
CA HIS A 36 -3.91 -17.18 2.03
C HIS A 36 -5.02 -17.96 2.73
N GLU A 37 -6.06 -17.29 3.24
CA GLU A 37 -7.22 -17.94 3.84
C GLU A 37 -7.97 -18.81 2.81
N GLN A 38 -8.15 -18.31 1.58
CA GLN A 38 -8.74 -19.09 0.49
C GLN A 38 -7.81 -20.23 0.02
N ALA A 39 -6.50 -20.00 -0.05
CA ALA A 39 -5.54 -21.04 -0.40
C ALA A 39 -5.58 -22.21 0.61
N ILE A 40 -5.68 -21.90 1.91
CA ILE A 40 -5.84 -22.90 2.98
C ILE A 40 -7.16 -23.67 2.80
N LEU A 41 -8.27 -22.98 2.48
CA LEU A 41 -9.55 -23.66 2.24
C LEU A 41 -9.49 -24.61 1.05
N ASP A 42 -8.90 -24.17 -0.07
CA ASP A 42 -8.72 -24.99 -1.27
C ASP A 42 -7.90 -26.24 -0.98
N CYS A 43 -6.79 -26.10 -0.22
CA CYS A 43 -5.97 -27.23 0.21
C CYS A 43 -6.69 -28.17 1.17
N LYS A 44 -7.46 -27.64 2.13
CA LYS A 44 -8.29 -28.46 3.02
C LYS A 44 -9.31 -29.30 2.25
N GLN A 45 -9.89 -28.76 1.18
CA GLN A 45 -10.78 -29.53 0.31
C GLN A 45 -10.05 -30.65 -0.43
N VAL A 46 -8.81 -30.43 -0.88
CA VAL A 46 -7.97 -31.50 -1.45
C VAL A 46 -7.77 -32.61 -0.41
N LEU A 47 -7.38 -32.24 0.81
CA LEU A 47 -7.13 -33.18 1.90
C LEU A 47 -8.36 -34.00 2.29
N THR A 48 -9.59 -33.49 2.11
CA THR A 48 -10.80 -34.32 2.34
C THR A 48 -10.88 -35.55 1.46
N ASN A 49 -10.25 -35.53 0.27
CA ASN A 49 -10.25 -36.64 -0.68
C ASN A 49 -8.91 -37.39 -0.69
N ASP A 50 -7.80 -36.69 -0.44
CA ASP A 50 -6.45 -37.25 -0.41
C ASP A 50 -5.65 -36.65 0.76
N ASN A 51 -5.74 -37.31 1.92
CA ASN A 51 -5.00 -36.91 3.12
C ASN A 51 -3.47 -37.04 2.97
N ASP A 52 -2.98 -37.76 1.96
CA ASP A 52 -1.55 -37.94 1.69
C ASP A 52 -1.07 -36.98 0.57
N CYS A 53 -1.84 -35.93 0.24
CA CYS A 53 -1.40 -34.89 -0.68
C CYS A 53 -0.34 -33.98 -0.03
N ALA A 54 0.94 -34.33 -0.20
CA ALA A 54 2.07 -33.59 0.40
C ALA A 54 2.08 -32.09 0.03
N MET A 55 1.69 -31.76 -1.20
CA MET A 55 1.68 -30.36 -1.67
C MET A 55 0.52 -29.54 -1.08
N ALA A 56 -0.61 -30.16 -0.71
CA ALA A 56 -1.67 -29.47 0.01
C ALA A 56 -1.18 -29.06 1.42
N HIS A 57 -0.51 -29.97 2.13
CA HIS A 57 0.14 -29.65 3.40
C HIS A 57 1.21 -28.56 3.26
N TYR A 58 2.04 -28.63 2.22
CA TYR A 58 3.04 -27.61 1.91
C TYR A 58 2.39 -26.22 1.73
N LEU A 59 1.33 -26.12 0.92
CA LEU A 59 0.69 -24.83 0.65
C LEU A 59 -0.04 -24.29 1.88
N ILE A 60 -0.65 -25.14 2.72
CA ILE A 60 -1.21 -24.70 4.01
C ILE A 60 -0.10 -24.14 4.89
N ALA A 61 1.02 -24.84 5.02
CA ALA A 61 2.16 -24.33 5.78
C ALA A 61 2.66 -22.99 5.23
N TYR A 62 2.80 -22.88 3.91
CA TYR A 62 3.25 -21.67 3.24
C TYR A 62 2.32 -20.49 3.53
N SER A 63 1.01 -20.67 3.36
CA SER A 63 -0.01 -19.64 3.60
C SER A 63 -0.07 -19.15 5.05
N ASN A 64 0.38 -19.96 6.00
CA ASN A 64 0.43 -19.59 7.41
C ASN A 64 1.74 -18.90 7.83
N ALA A 65 2.80 -19.01 7.02
CA ALA A 65 4.05 -18.29 7.26
C ALA A 65 3.91 -16.79 6.94
N GLY A 66 4.82 -15.99 7.50
CA GLY A 66 4.93 -14.58 7.14
C GLY A 66 5.41 -14.38 5.71
N HIS A 67 4.98 -13.30 5.09
CA HIS A 67 5.34 -12.85 3.74
C HIS A 67 5.58 -11.33 3.72
N TYR A 68 5.91 -10.76 2.56
CA TYR A 68 6.35 -9.36 2.41
C TYR A 68 5.41 -8.34 3.10
N ASN A 69 4.10 -8.57 2.99
CA ASN A 69 3.04 -7.69 3.50
C ASN A 69 2.48 -8.11 4.87
N ASN A 70 2.81 -9.30 5.37
CA ASN A 70 2.43 -9.78 6.71
C ASN A 70 3.61 -10.54 7.32
N ILE A 71 4.46 -9.82 8.04
CA ILE A 71 5.74 -10.36 8.54
C ILE A 71 5.50 -11.52 9.51
N ASP A 72 4.46 -11.44 10.34
CA ASP A 72 4.21 -12.43 11.40
C ASP A 72 3.46 -13.69 10.91
N GLY A 73 2.79 -13.60 9.75
CA GLY A 73 1.97 -14.68 9.19
C GLY A 73 0.56 -14.72 9.77
N LEU A 74 -0.17 -15.80 9.49
CA LEU A 74 -1.55 -15.98 9.95
C LEU A 74 -1.63 -16.82 11.23
N ASP A 75 -1.08 -18.03 11.19
CA ASP A 75 -1.02 -18.95 12.32
C ASP A 75 0.27 -19.77 12.25
N TYR A 76 1.31 -19.25 12.92
CA TYR A 76 2.64 -19.85 12.86
C TYR A 76 2.67 -21.29 13.40
N ALA A 77 1.91 -21.59 14.46
CA ALA A 77 1.90 -22.92 15.06
C ALA A 77 1.27 -23.94 14.11
N TYR A 78 0.13 -23.60 13.52
CA TYR A 78 -0.50 -24.42 12.49
C TYR A 78 0.40 -24.59 11.26
N GLY A 79 1.09 -23.52 10.84
CA GLY A 79 2.06 -23.58 9.75
C GLY A 79 3.21 -24.56 10.02
N PHE A 80 3.77 -24.58 11.24
CA PHE A 80 4.79 -25.54 11.65
C PHE A 80 4.28 -26.98 11.56
N GLU A 81 3.09 -27.26 12.10
CA GLU A 81 2.50 -28.61 12.08
C GLU A 81 2.33 -29.14 10.66
N GLU A 82 1.82 -28.30 9.76
CA GLU A 82 1.56 -28.65 8.36
C GLU A 82 2.88 -28.83 7.58
N ALA A 83 3.93 -28.06 7.88
CA ALA A 83 5.26 -28.27 7.31
C ALA A 83 5.85 -29.63 7.70
N GLN A 84 5.69 -30.03 8.98
CA GLN A 84 6.14 -31.35 9.44
C GLN A 84 5.31 -32.48 8.80
N LYS A 85 3.99 -32.29 8.63
CA LYS A 85 3.13 -33.25 7.92
C LYS A 85 3.57 -33.40 6.47
N ALA A 86 3.77 -32.29 5.74
CA ALA A 86 4.27 -32.31 4.36
C ALA A 86 5.58 -33.12 4.24
N LEU A 87 6.55 -32.90 5.14
CA LEU A 87 7.80 -33.64 5.17
C LEU A 87 7.63 -35.13 5.52
N SER A 88 6.65 -35.47 6.35
CA SER A 88 6.37 -36.86 6.71
C SER A 88 5.69 -37.64 5.57
N VAL A 89 4.78 -36.97 4.86
CA VAL A 89 3.99 -37.53 3.76
C VAL A 89 4.85 -37.65 2.50
N SER A 90 5.74 -36.69 2.24
CA SER A 90 6.66 -36.72 1.09
C SER A 90 7.58 -37.95 1.05
N LYS A 91 7.80 -38.61 2.20
CA LYS A 91 8.57 -39.87 2.31
C LYS A 91 7.77 -41.11 1.92
N LYS A 92 6.44 -41.00 1.82
CA LYS A 92 5.51 -42.11 1.58
C LYS A 92 4.89 -42.07 0.19
N VAL A 93 4.82 -40.89 -0.42
CA VAL A 93 4.21 -40.68 -1.74
C VAL A 93 5.26 -40.40 -2.81
N THR A 94 4.91 -40.68 -4.06
CA THR A 94 5.76 -40.34 -5.20
C THR A 94 5.60 -38.87 -5.52
N LEU A 95 6.68 -38.12 -5.41
CA LEU A 95 6.79 -36.72 -5.82
C LEU A 95 7.88 -36.57 -6.88
N THR A 96 7.79 -35.49 -7.67
CA THR A 96 8.91 -35.02 -8.48
C THR A 96 10.06 -34.56 -7.59
N ASP A 97 11.27 -34.52 -8.13
CA ASP A 97 12.46 -34.22 -7.33
C ASP A 97 12.45 -32.77 -6.80
N TRP A 98 11.89 -31.82 -7.55
CA TRP A 98 11.81 -30.43 -7.12
C TRP A 98 10.73 -30.24 -6.03
N GLU A 99 9.59 -30.95 -6.09
CA GLU A 99 8.58 -30.94 -5.02
C GLU A 99 9.16 -31.45 -3.69
N LYS A 100 9.95 -32.53 -3.73
CA LYS A 100 10.60 -33.08 -2.52
C LYS A 100 11.51 -32.06 -1.84
N VAL A 101 12.42 -31.45 -2.61
CA VAL A 101 13.38 -30.50 -2.02
C VAL A 101 12.73 -29.17 -1.62
N LEU A 102 11.60 -28.78 -2.23
CA LEU A 102 10.82 -27.62 -1.76
C LEU A 102 10.22 -27.89 -0.38
N ILE A 103 9.64 -29.07 -0.17
CA ILE A 103 9.10 -29.48 1.13
C ILE A 103 10.22 -29.53 2.18
N GLU A 104 11.38 -30.08 1.83
CA GLU A 104 12.56 -30.06 2.71
C GLU A 104 13.03 -28.64 3.03
N ALA A 105 12.99 -27.71 2.08
CA ALA A 105 13.38 -26.32 2.33
C ALA A 105 12.39 -25.59 3.26
N GLN A 106 11.09 -25.83 3.12
CA GLN A 106 10.04 -25.12 3.87
C GLN A 106 10.15 -25.28 5.38
N VAL A 107 10.65 -26.42 5.87
CA VAL A 107 10.78 -26.63 7.32
C VAL A 107 11.69 -25.60 7.99
N HIS A 108 12.60 -24.96 7.24
CA HIS A 108 13.47 -23.91 7.74
C HIS A 108 12.76 -22.57 8.00
N ARG A 109 11.51 -22.38 7.53
CA ARG A 109 10.68 -21.21 7.88
C ARG A 109 10.17 -21.28 9.33
N PHE A 110 10.21 -22.45 9.96
CA PHE A 110 9.55 -22.69 11.22
C PHE A 110 10.50 -23.19 12.32
N CYS A 111 10.15 -22.91 13.58
CA CYS A 111 10.79 -23.47 14.76
C CYS A 111 9.74 -23.88 15.81
N SER A 112 10.10 -24.80 16.69
CA SER A 112 9.29 -25.20 17.84
C SER A 112 10.17 -25.29 19.09
N PRO A 113 9.79 -24.65 20.21
CA PRO A 113 8.60 -23.80 20.40
C PRO A 113 8.58 -22.52 19.54
N VAL A 114 7.39 -21.99 19.24
CA VAL A 114 7.22 -20.74 18.49
C VAL A 114 7.97 -19.60 19.19
N GLY A 115 8.70 -18.78 18.42
CA GLY A 115 9.48 -17.66 18.94
C GLY A 115 10.83 -18.05 19.57
N SER A 116 11.18 -19.35 19.62
CA SER A 116 12.49 -19.81 20.12
C SER A 116 13.67 -19.37 19.24
N VAL A 117 13.41 -19.06 17.96
CA VAL A 117 14.38 -18.53 17.01
C VAL A 117 13.85 -17.19 16.47
N PRO A 118 14.67 -16.12 16.41
CA PRO A 118 14.26 -14.86 15.81
C PRO A 118 13.80 -15.05 14.36
N LEU A 119 12.68 -14.40 13.97
CA LEU A 119 12.10 -14.52 12.64
C LEU A 119 13.09 -14.20 11.51
N GLY A 120 13.91 -13.14 11.68
CA GLY A 120 14.95 -12.80 10.69
C GLY A 120 15.98 -13.92 10.48
N THR A 121 16.27 -14.74 11.49
CA THR A 121 17.14 -15.92 11.34
C THR A 121 16.44 -17.02 10.55
N LEU A 122 15.14 -17.24 10.78
CA LEU A 122 14.36 -18.22 10.03
C LEU A 122 14.22 -17.83 8.55
N ASN A 123 13.95 -16.56 8.26
CA ASN A 123 13.90 -16.06 6.88
C ASN A 123 15.23 -16.26 6.16
N LYS A 124 16.36 -16.01 6.82
CA LYS A 124 17.70 -16.31 6.29
C LYS A 124 17.92 -17.80 6.03
N ASN A 125 17.53 -18.66 6.96
CA ASN A 125 17.66 -20.11 6.80
C ASN A 125 16.82 -20.62 5.62
N TYR A 126 15.58 -20.16 5.50
CA TYR A 126 14.71 -20.51 4.39
C TYR A 126 15.22 -19.98 3.05
N ALA A 127 15.65 -18.72 2.96
CA ALA A 127 16.23 -18.17 1.74
C ALA A 127 17.49 -18.94 1.29
N ASN A 128 18.34 -19.36 2.23
CA ASN A 128 19.51 -20.20 1.93
C ASN A 128 19.13 -21.60 1.43
N ALA A 129 18.10 -22.22 2.03
CA ALA A 129 17.57 -23.50 1.57
C ALA A 129 16.98 -23.35 0.15
N MET A 130 16.17 -22.33 -0.08
CA MET A 130 15.58 -22.03 -1.39
C MET A 130 16.62 -21.68 -2.45
N ARG A 131 17.73 -21.04 -2.09
CA ARG A 131 18.86 -20.81 -3.01
C ARG A 131 19.44 -22.13 -3.53
N SER A 132 19.48 -23.16 -2.67
CA SER A 132 19.93 -24.50 -3.05
C SER A 132 18.91 -25.25 -3.91
N VAL A 133 17.62 -24.95 -3.76
CA VAL A 133 16.56 -25.47 -4.64
C VAL A 133 16.63 -24.77 -6.01
N TYR A 134 16.75 -23.45 -6.02
CA TYR A 134 16.84 -22.64 -7.24
C TYR A 134 18.06 -23.00 -8.09
N SER A 135 19.23 -23.25 -7.48
CA SER A 135 20.42 -23.65 -8.23
C SER A 135 20.27 -24.98 -8.96
N LYS A 136 19.39 -25.87 -8.49
CA LYS A 136 19.13 -27.19 -9.10
C LYS A 136 18.00 -27.15 -10.13
N PHE A 137 16.95 -26.37 -9.87
CA PHE A 137 15.70 -26.46 -10.62
C PHE A 137 15.19 -25.12 -11.19
N GLY A 138 15.71 -23.99 -10.72
CA GLY A 138 15.17 -22.66 -10.99
C GLY A 138 15.26 -22.19 -12.44
N GLU A 139 16.27 -22.66 -13.18
CA GLU A 139 16.43 -22.30 -14.60
C GLU A 139 15.28 -22.84 -15.47
N ASN A 140 14.64 -23.94 -15.09
CA ASN A 140 13.57 -24.57 -15.90
C ASN A 140 12.23 -24.67 -15.15
N ASN A 141 12.11 -24.04 -13.97
CA ASN A 141 10.91 -24.08 -13.15
C ASN A 141 10.59 -22.69 -12.58
N VAL A 142 9.65 -22.01 -13.21
CA VAL A 142 9.23 -20.66 -12.84
C VAL A 142 8.54 -20.58 -11.48
N VAL A 143 7.94 -21.68 -10.99
CA VAL A 143 7.36 -21.74 -9.64
C VAL A 143 8.47 -21.74 -8.59
N VAL A 144 9.53 -22.54 -8.79
CA VAL A 144 10.72 -22.51 -7.92
C VAL A 144 11.36 -21.12 -7.93
N ALA A 145 11.46 -20.48 -9.10
CA ALA A 145 11.98 -19.12 -9.20
C ALA A 145 11.14 -18.10 -8.43
N ALA A 146 9.81 -18.16 -8.55
CA ALA A 146 8.90 -17.26 -7.83
C ALA A 146 8.99 -17.45 -6.31
N LEU A 147 8.98 -18.69 -5.82
CA LEU A 147 9.08 -19.00 -4.38
C LEU A 147 10.45 -18.63 -3.81
N PHE A 148 11.52 -18.76 -4.61
CA PHE A 148 12.84 -18.27 -4.19
C PHE A 148 12.90 -16.75 -4.14
N ALA A 149 12.32 -16.05 -5.13
CA ALA A 149 12.22 -14.61 -5.11
C ALA A 149 11.48 -14.09 -3.86
N GLU A 150 10.32 -14.67 -3.52
CA GLU A 150 9.59 -14.32 -2.28
C GLU A 150 10.44 -14.56 -1.02
N SER A 151 11.23 -15.64 -0.98
CA SER A 151 12.13 -15.89 0.15
C SER A 151 13.20 -14.82 0.31
N LEU A 152 13.71 -14.25 -0.79
CA LEU A 152 14.67 -13.15 -0.77
C LEU A 152 13.99 -11.83 -0.36
N MET A 153 12.78 -11.57 -0.85
CA MET A 153 11.98 -10.40 -0.46
C MET A 153 11.77 -10.35 1.07
N ASN A 154 11.49 -11.50 1.68
CA ASN A 154 11.25 -11.62 3.12
C ASN A 154 12.51 -11.41 4.00
N LEU A 155 13.69 -11.23 3.41
CA LEU A 155 14.89 -10.85 4.16
C LEU A 155 14.85 -9.38 4.61
N ALA A 156 14.14 -8.53 3.87
CA ALA A 156 13.98 -7.12 4.17
C ALA A 156 12.61 -6.61 3.68
N PRO A 157 11.51 -7.08 4.29
CA PRO A 157 10.17 -6.62 3.92
C PRO A 157 10.09 -5.09 4.03
N TRP A 158 9.53 -4.45 3.00
CA TRP A 158 9.41 -2.99 2.84
C TRP A 158 10.73 -2.20 2.82
N LYS A 159 11.88 -2.89 2.70
CA LYS A 159 13.22 -2.28 2.78
C LYS A 159 14.16 -2.81 1.70
N LEU A 160 13.62 -3.11 0.51
CA LEU A 160 14.41 -3.60 -0.63
C LEU A 160 15.29 -2.50 -1.24
N TRP A 161 14.87 -1.23 -1.10
CA TRP A 161 15.58 -0.05 -1.55
C TRP A 161 15.65 0.99 -0.43
N THR A 162 16.65 1.87 -0.49
CA THR A 162 16.74 3.06 0.35
C THR A 162 15.63 4.07 0.03
N PRO A 163 15.00 4.71 1.04
CA PRO A 163 13.99 5.75 0.84
C PRO A 163 14.61 7.09 0.37
N TYR A 164 13.76 8.09 0.11
CA TYR A 164 14.17 9.47 -0.18
C TYR A 164 15.09 10.02 0.93
N PRO A 165 16.12 10.85 0.62
CA PRO A 165 16.60 11.26 -0.71
C PRO A 165 17.63 10.29 -1.32
N GLU A 166 18.13 9.32 -0.56
CA GLU A 166 19.14 8.34 -1.00
C GLU A 166 18.56 7.26 -1.92
N TYR A 167 17.38 7.50 -2.50
CA TYR A 167 16.70 6.58 -3.41
C TYR A 167 17.73 5.86 -4.25
N LYS A 168 17.52 4.55 -4.42
CA LYS A 168 18.08 3.73 -5.52
C LYS A 168 19.23 2.81 -5.15
N GLU A 169 19.70 2.80 -3.90
CA GLU A 169 20.60 1.73 -3.45
C GLU A 169 19.78 0.57 -2.90
N GLY A 170 19.83 -0.57 -3.60
CA GLY A 170 19.23 -1.80 -3.11
C GLY A 170 20.06 -2.36 -1.95
N ILE A 171 19.42 -3.06 -1.01
CA ILE A 171 20.17 -3.91 -0.07
C ILE A 171 20.96 -4.99 -0.85
N PRO A 172 22.01 -5.59 -0.28
CA PRO A 172 22.86 -6.54 -1.02
C PRO A 172 22.09 -7.66 -1.73
N GLU A 173 21.02 -8.15 -1.12
CA GLU A 173 20.17 -9.23 -1.62
C GLU A 173 19.22 -8.79 -2.76
N THR A 174 18.89 -7.49 -2.87
CA THR A 174 18.00 -6.97 -3.93
C THR A 174 18.56 -7.22 -5.32
N GLY A 175 19.89 -7.16 -5.48
CA GLY A 175 20.53 -7.47 -6.76
C GLY A 175 20.41 -8.94 -7.18
N GLU A 176 20.39 -9.87 -6.23
CA GLU A 176 20.12 -11.30 -6.50
C GLU A 176 18.65 -11.50 -6.88
N LEU A 177 17.74 -10.90 -6.11
CA LEU A 177 16.29 -10.94 -6.33
C LEU A 177 15.90 -10.46 -7.73
N VAL A 178 16.36 -9.28 -8.15
CA VAL A 178 16.07 -8.72 -9.48
C VAL A 178 16.55 -9.67 -10.58
N LYS A 179 17.75 -10.26 -10.45
CA LYS A 179 18.27 -11.20 -11.45
C LYS A 179 17.45 -12.48 -11.56
N VAL A 180 16.99 -13.03 -10.43
CA VAL A 180 16.12 -14.22 -10.40
C VAL A 180 14.82 -13.93 -11.15
N LEU A 181 14.18 -12.80 -10.82
CA LEU A 181 12.91 -12.39 -11.44
C LEU A 181 13.06 -12.08 -12.94
N GLU A 182 14.03 -11.24 -13.32
CA GLU A 182 14.27 -10.88 -14.73
C GLU A 182 14.61 -12.11 -15.59
N ASN A 183 15.33 -13.11 -15.04
CA ASN A 183 15.63 -14.35 -15.77
C ASN A 183 14.40 -15.23 -15.94
N ALA A 184 13.58 -15.40 -14.89
CA ALA A 184 12.37 -16.21 -14.97
C ALA A 184 11.30 -15.56 -15.89
N LEU A 185 11.19 -14.23 -15.87
CA LEU A 185 10.27 -13.48 -16.74
C LEU A 185 10.61 -13.57 -18.23
N LYS A 186 11.87 -13.85 -18.61
CA LYS A 186 12.22 -14.15 -20.01
C LYS A 186 11.52 -15.40 -20.54
N GLN A 187 11.25 -16.37 -19.65
CA GLN A 187 10.61 -17.63 -20.01
C GLN A 187 9.09 -17.55 -19.89
N SER A 188 8.61 -16.87 -18.85
CA SER A 188 7.17 -16.74 -18.58
C SER A 188 6.81 -15.30 -18.21
N PRO A 189 6.74 -14.39 -19.20
CA PRO A 189 6.58 -12.94 -18.98
C PRO A 189 5.23 -12.55 -18.37
N GLN A 190 4.25 -13.46 -18.39
CA GLN A 190 2.90 -13.24 -17.84
C GLN A 190 2.62 -14.11 -16.61
N HIS A 191 3.65 -14.71 -15.99
CA HIS A 191 3.44 -15.52 -14.79
C HIS A 191 3.05 -14.62 -13.60
N PRO A 192 1.87 -14.80 -12.98
CA PRO A 192 1.30 -13.84 -12.04
C PRO A 192 2.15 -13.70 -10.79
N GLY A 193 2.68 -14.80 -10.24
CA GLY A 193 3.59 -14.73 -9.09
C GLY A 193 4.90 -14.01 -9.41
N LEU A 194 5.43 -14.13 -10.64
CA LEU A 194 6.68 -13.43 -11.00
C LEU A 194 6.40 -11.95 -11.23
N CYS A 195 5.31 -11.62 -11.94
CA CYS A 195 4.90 -10.25 -12.17
C CYS A 195 4.59 -9.52 -10.86
N HIS A 196 3.86 -10.16 -9.95
CA HIS A 196 3.56 -9.62 -8.63
C HIS A 196 4.83 -9.31 -7.85
N PHE A 197 5.72 -10.30 -7.68
CA PHE A 197 6.94 -10.11 -6.91
C PHE A 197 7.90 -9.11 -7.57
N TYR A 198 7.92 -9.04 -8.90
CA TYR A 198 8.71 -8.04 -9.61
C TYR A 198 8.17 -6.62 -9.45
N ILE A 199 6.86 -6.43 -9.42
CA ILE A 199 6.26 -5.13 -9.09
C ILE A 199 6.70 -4.69 -7.68
N HIS A 200 6.49 -5.52 -6.66
CA HIS A 200 6.94 -5.22 -5.29
C HIS A 200 8.45 -5.01 -5.18
N THR A 201 9.23 -5.69 -6.01
CA THR A 201 10.69 -5.52 -6.03
C THR A 201 11.08 -4.20 -6.69
N MET A 202 10.33 -3.69 -7.67
CA MET A 202 10.72 -2.50 -8.43
C MET A 202 10.08 -1.21 -7.91
N GLU A 203 9.08 -1.32 -7.04
CA GLU A 203 8.63 -0.26 -6.12
C GLU A 203 9.82 0.41 -5.41
N LEU A 204 9.79 1.74 -5.26
CA LEU A 204 10.86 2.57 -4.68
C LEU A 204 12.24 2.50 -5.39
N SER A 205 12.39 1.72 -6.47
CA SER A 205 13.65 1.60 -7.19
C SER A 205 13.98 2.84 -8.05
N ALA A 206 15.15 2.83 -8.68
CA ALA A 206 15.55 3.85 -9.65
C ALA A 206 14.76 3.85 -10.95
N THR A 207 14.25 2.68 -11.31
CA THR A 207 13.68 2.41 -12.62
C THR A 207 12.40 1.59 -12.45
N PRO A 208 11.40 2.10 -11.71
CA PRO A 208 10.13 1.39 -11.51
C PRO A 208 9.46 1.07 -12.85
N GLU A 209 9.70 1.88 -13.89
CA GLU A 209 9.19 1.66 -15.25
C GLU A 209 9.60 0.31 -15.87
N LYS A 210 10.67 -0.33 -15.39
CA LYS A 210 11.04 -1.69 -15.85
C LYS A 210 9.97 -2.74 -15.54
N ALA A 211 9.12 -2.51 -14.54
CA ALA A 211 8.05 -3.42 -14.17
C ALA A 211 6.72 -3.14 -14.89
N LEU A 212 6.64 -2.13 -15.76
CA LEU A 212 5.44 -1.86 -16.56
C LEU A 212 4.93 -3.07 -17.37
N PRO A 213 5.79 -3.88 -18.03
CA PRO A 213 5.31 -5.09 -18.70
C PRO A 213 4.64 -6.10 -17.75
N CYS A 214 5.08 -6.17 -16.49
CA CYS A 214 4.43 -7.01 -15.47
C CYS A 214 3.10 -6.40 -15.00
N ALA A 215 3.04 -5.08 -14.83
CA ALA A 215 1.79 -4.38 -14.52
C ALA A 215 0.74 -4.62 -15.62
N ASP A 216 1.14 -4.50 -16.89
CA ASP A 216 0.28 -4.79 -18.04
C ASP A 216 -0.14 -6.27 -18.07
N ALA A 217 0.79 -7.19 -17.85
CA ALA A 217 0.48 -8.62 -17.81
C ALA A 217 -0.56 -8.97 -16.74
N LEU A 218 -0.45 -8.45 -15.52
CA LEU A 218 -1.45 -8.70 -14.46
C LEU A 218 -2.81 -8.10 -14.82
N ARG A 219 -2.82 -6.87 -15.35
CA ARG A 219 -4.05 -6.17 -15.76
C ARG A 219 -4.79 -6.89 -16.88
N GLU A 220 -4.06 -7.52 -17.81
CA GLU A 220 -4.65 -8.22 -18.96
C GLU A 220 -5.07 -9.66 -18.64
N THR A 221 -4.29 -10.35 -17.80
CA THR A 221 -4.44 -11.80 -17.60
C THR A 221 -5.31 -12.17 -16.39
N ILE A 222 -5.29 -11.37 -15.34
CA ILE A 222 -6.03 -11.64 -14.11
C ILE A 222 -7.37 -10.91 -14.15
N LYS A 223 -8.46 -11.57 -13.74
CA LYS A 223 -9.81 -10.96 -13.74
C LYS A 223 -10.55 -11.08 -12.42
N ASP A 224 -10.30 -12.14 -11.66
CA ASP A 224 -11.10 -12.51 -10.48
C ASP A 224 -10.29 -12.54 -9.18
N HIS A 225 -9.07 -11.98 -9.19
CA HIS A 225 -8.19 -11.88 -8.03
C HIS A 225 -7.88 -10.40 -7.78
N GLY A 226 -8.54 -9.81 -6.78
CA GLY A 226 -8.51 -8.36 -6.55
C GLY A 226 -7.11 -7.83 -6.27
N HIS A 227 -6.37 -8.45 -5.34
CA HIS A 227 -5.01 -8.02 -5.03
C HIS A 227 -4.06 -8.12 -6.23
N MET A 228 -4.14 -9.19 -7.03
CA MET A 228 -3.30 -9.32 -8.25
C MET A 228 -3.61 -8.29 -9.32
N LEU A 229 -4.88 -7.95 -9.53
CA LEU A 229 -5.25 -6.85 -10.42
C LEU A 229 -4.69 -5.52 -9.89
N HIS A 230 -4.88 -5.29 -8.59
CA HIS A 230 -4.46 -4.08 -7.90
C HIS A 230 -2.95 -3.81 -8.02
N MET A 231 -2.11 -4.85 -8.04
CA MET A 231 -0.65 -4.72 -8.11
C MET A 231 -0.16 -3.83 -9.25
N ALA A 232 -0.83 -3.82 -10.41
CA ALA A 232 -0.44 -2.95 -11.53
C ALA A 232 -0.37 -1.46 -11.11
N SER A 233 -1.27 -1.04 -10.22
CA SER A 233 -1.36 0.35 -9.76
C SER A 233 -0.14 0.84 -8.99
N HIS A 234 0.63 -0.05 -8.36
CA HIS A 234 1.86 0.31 -7.64
C HIS A 234 2.87 0.96 -8.59
N ILE A 235 3.17 0.31 -9.72
CA ILE A 235 4.08 0.87 -10.73
C ILE A 235 3.45 2.09 -11.42
N ASP A 236 2.16 2.04 -11.73
CA ASP A 236 1.46 3.13 -12.39
C ASP A 236 1.58 4.45 -11.59
N MET A 237 1.48 4.41 -10.25
CA MET A 237 1.66 5.60 -9.41
C MET A 237 3.10 6.16 -9.48
N TRP A 238 4.12 5.30 -9.46
CA TRP A 238 5.52 5.72 -9.55
C TRP A 238 5.90 6.36 -10.89
N VAL A 239 5.21 5.98 -11.97
CA VAL A 239 5.49 6.51 -13.31
C VAL A 239 4.55 7.65 -13.72
N GLY A 240 3.62 8.06 -12.86
CA GLY A 240 2.67 9.15 -13.15
C GLY A 240 1.42 8.72 -13.93
N HIS A 241 1.18 7.41 -14.08
CA HIS A 241 0.01 6.84 -14.75
C HIS A 241 -1.20 6.76 -13.79
N TYR A 242 -1.55 7.90 -13.17
CA TYR A 242 -2.58 7.96 -12.12
C TYR A 242 -3.97 7.53 -12.62
N LYS A 243 -4.27 7.75 -13.89
CA LYS A 243 -5.52 7.29 -14.53
C LYS A 243 -5.58 5.76 -14.55
N GLU A 244 -4.53 5.12 -15.04
CA GLU A 244 -4.41 3.67 -15.15
C GLU A 244 -4.47 3.02 -13.76
N ALA A 245 -3.78 3.62 -12.77
CA ALA A 245 -3.86 3.21 -11.36
C ALA A 245 -5.29 3.27 -10.81
N THR A 246 -6.04 4.32 -11.14
CA THR A 246 -7.45 4.45 -10.71
C THR A 246 -8.31 3.38 -11.37
N GLU A 247 -8.21 3.20 -12.69
CA GLU A 247 -9.05 2.29 -13.47
C GLU A 247 -8.81 0.82 -13.10
N VAL A 248 -7.56 0.39 -12.93
CA VAL A 248 -7.26 -1.00 -12.56
C VAL A 248 -7.74 -1.33 -11.15
N ASN A 249 -7.66 -0.36 -10.23
CA ASN A 249 -8.14 -0.56 -8.87
C ASN A 249 -9.67 -0.64 -8.78
N GLU A 250 -10.41 0.05 -9.65
CA GLU A 250 -11.86 -0.14 -9.76
C GLU A 250 -12.21 -1.56 -10.23
N LEU A 251 -11.44 -2.11 -11.17
CA LEU A 251 -11.58 -3.50 -11.60
C LEU A 251 -11.25 -4.48 -10.46
N ALA A 252 -10.21 -4.20 -9.68
CA ALA A 252 -9.83 -4.98 -8.50
C ALA A 252 -10.93 -4.98 -7.43
N ILE A 253 -11.51 -3.82 -7.11
CA ILE A 253 -12.66 -3.70 -6.18
C ILE A 253 -13.83 -4.54 -6.67
N LEU A 254 -14.12 -4.52 -7.98
CA LEU A 254 -15.19 -5.34 -8.56
C LEU A 254 -14.87 -6.83 -8.49
N ALA A 255 -13.61 -7.23 -8.69
CA ALA A 255 -13.17 -8.62 -8.53
C ALA A 255 -13.36 -9.10 -7.10
N ASP A 256 -12.94 -8.32 -6.11
CA ASP A 256 -13.12 -8.64 -4.70
C ASP A 256 -14.61 -8.70 -4.31
N LYS A 257 -15.44 -7.79 -4.82
CA LYS A 257 -16.90 -7.88 -4.62
C LYS A 257 -17.46 -9.20 -5.14
N ARG A 258 -17.05 -9.65 -6.33
CA ARG A 258 -17.49 -10.95 -6.87
C ARG A 258 -17.00 -12.11 -6.02
N TYR A 259 -15.73 -12.11 -5.62
CA TYR A 259 -15.16 -13.12 -4.75
C TYR A 259 -15.93 -13.25 -3.44
N MET A 260 -16.25 -12.12 -2.78
CA MET A 260 -16.96 -12.11 -1.51
C MET A 260 -18.41 -12.63 -1.59
N LEU A 261 -19.05 -12.60 -2.77
CA LEU A 261 -20.39 -13.19 -2.94
C LEU A 261 -20.37 -14.72 -2.86
N THR A 262 -19.22 -15.34 -3.13
CA THR A 262 -19.06 -16.80 -3.18
C THR A 262 -18.11 -17.35 -2.11
N SER A 263 -17.35 -16.48 -1.46
CA SER A 263 -16.35 -16.85 -0.47
C SER A 263 -16.98 -17.56 0.73
N LYS A 264 -16.31 -18.61 1.20
CA LYS A 264 -16.70 -19.40 2.38
C LYS A 264 -15.70 -19.23 3.54
N VAL A 265 -14.75 -18.31 3.41
CA VAL A 265 -13.79 -17.97 4.45
C VAL A 265 -14.17 -16.64 5.11
N GLU A 266 -13.80 -16.46 6.37
CA GLU A 266 -14.09 -15.22 7.11
C GLU A 266 -13.35 -14.00 6.53
N ASN A 267 -12.22 -14.23 5.84
CA ASN A 267 -11.38 -13.20 5.22
C ASN A 267 -10.91 -12.16 6.25
N ASN A 268 -10.46 -12.61 7.43
CA ASN A 268 -10.07 -11.69 8.50
C ASN A 268 -8.84 -10.86 8.10
N PHE A 269 -7.85 -11.48 7.45
CA PHE A 269 -6.69 -10.76 6.93
C PHE A 269 -6.97 -10.18 5.55
N TYR A 270 -7.61 -10.94 4.65
CA TYR A 270 -7.86 -10.48 3.27
C TYR A 270 -8.74 -9.22 3.19
N LYS A 271 -9.53 -8.93 4.22
CA LYS A 271 -10.24 -7.65 4.38
C LYS A 271 -9.30 -6.44 4.34
N ILE A 272 -8.08 -6.54 4.86
CA ILE A 272 -7.07 -5.47 4.82
C ILE A 272 -6.67 -5.18 3.38
N TYR A 273 -6.40 -6.21 2.56
CA TYR A 273 -6.11 -6.02 1.13
C TYR A 273 -7.25 -5.35 0.38
N ARG A 274 -8.49 -5.76 0.65
CA ARG A 274 -9.67 -5.13 0.06
C ARG A 274 -9.77 -3.64 0.43
N MET A 275 -9.48 -3.29 1.69
CA MET A 275 -9.45 -1.88 2.10
C MET A 275 -8.27 -1.12 1.49
N HIS A 276 -7.11 -1.75 1.39
CA HIS A 276 -5.93 -1.20 0.74
C HIS A 276 -6.21 -0.86 -0.74
N THR A 277 -6.88 -1.74 -1.50
CA THR A 277 -7.27 -1.43 -2.88
C THR A 277 -8.20 -0.21 -2.98
N ILE A 278 -9.17 -0.07 -2.05
CA ILE A 278 -10.05 1.11 -2.02
C ILE A 278 -9.25 2.37 -1.66
N HIS A 279 -8.40 2.30 -0.64
CA HIS A 279 -7.50 3.39 -0.24
C HIS A 279 -6.62 3.86 -1.41
N PHE A 280 -6.06 2.91 -2.16
CA PHE A 280 -5.21 3.19 -3.31
C PHE A 280 -5.98 3.84 -4.47
N THR A 281 -7.22 3.41 -4.70
CA THR A 281 -8.10 4.05 -5.68
C THR A 281 -8.36 5.51 -5.30
N ILE A 282 -8.61 5.78 -4.02
CA ILE A 282 -8.84 7.14 -3.51
C ILE A 282 -7.59 7.98 -3.68
N TRP A 283 -6.42 7.45 -3.33
CA TRP A 283 -5.14 8.13 -3.50
C TRP A 283 -4.87 8.49 -4.97
N ALA A 284 -5.01 7.55 -5.90
CA ALA A 284 -4.86 7.81 -7.33
C ALA A 284 -5.90 8.83 -7.85
N ALA A 285 -7.16 8.75 -7.39
CA ALA A 285 -8.21 9.70 -7.74
C ALA A 285 -7.91 11.13 -7.23
N MET A 286 -7.30 11.28 -6.05
CA MET A 286 -6.82 12.57 -5.54
C MET A 286 -5.75 13.19 -6.45
N PHE A 287 -4.83 12.36 -6.97
CA PHE A 287 -3.81 12.81 -7.92
C PHE A 287 -4.40 13.18 -9.29
N ASN A 288 -5.49 12.53 -9.71
CA ASN A 288 -6.27 12.91 -10.90
C ASN A 288 -7.23 14.10 -10.70
N GLY A 289 -7.32 14.65 -9.48
CA GLY A 289 -8.26 15.74 -9.19
C GLY A 289 -9.74 15.34 -9.20
N GLN A 290 -10.04 14.06 -8.94
CA GLN A 290 -11.39 13.48 -8.95
C GLN A 290 -12.01 13.48 -7.55
N PHE A 291 -12.61 14.59 -7.14
CA PHE A 291 -13.26 14.73 -5.84
C PHE A 291 -14.44 13.77 -5.70
N GLY A 292 -15.31 13.68 -6.70
CA GLY A 292 -16.54 12.88 -6.62
C GLY A 292 -16.23 11.40 -6.37
N LYS A 293 -15.23 10.86 -7.09
CA LYS A 293 -14.77 9.48 -6.91
C LYS A 293 -14.13 9.26 -5.53
N SER A 294 -13.25 10.17 -5.12
CA SER A 294 -12.56 10.11 -3.83
C SER A 294 -13.55 10.11 -2.66
N LEU A 295 -14.56 10.99 -2.72
CA LEU A 295 -15.61 11.07 -1.71
C LEU A 295 -16.47 9.81 -1.69
N GLN A 296 -16.96 9.37 -2.86
CA GLN A 296 -17.80 8.17 -2.96
C GLN A 296 -17.12 6.95 -2.34
N LEU A 297 -15.86 6.70 -2.69
CA LEU A 297 -15.11 5.56 -2.17
C LEU A 297 -14.77 5.71 -0.69
N SER A 298 -14.55 6.93 -0.20
CA SER A 298 -14.36 7.18 1.24
C SER A 298 -15.61 6.83 2.05
N GLU A 299 -16.82 7.13 1.54
CA GLU A 299 -18.06 6.70 2.20
C GLU A 299 -18.22 5.18 2.17
N VAL A 300 -17.85 4.53 1.05
CA VAL A 300 -17.83 3.07 0.95
C VAL A 300 -16.90 2.44 2.00
N VAL A 301 -15.72 3.03 2.27
CA VAL A 301 -14.83 2.58 3.37
C VAL A 301 -15.57 2.61 4.70
N LEU A 302 -16.28 3.70 5.01
CA LEU A 302 -17.00 3.82 6.28
C LEU A 302 -18.16 2.82 6.41
N GLU A 303 -18.84 2.52 5.31
CA GLU A 303 -19.90 1.49 5.23
C GLU A 303 -19.35 0.08 5.47
N TYR A 304 -18.17 -0.24 4.91
CA TYR A 304 -17.53 -1.54 5.14
C TYR A 304 -16.98 -1.70 6.56
N LEU A 305 -16.51 -0.62 7.16
CA LEU A 305 -15.82 -0.62 8.45
C LEU A 305 -16.78 -0.39 9.61
N THR A 306 -17.80 -1.24 9.71
CA THR A 306 -18.67 -1.30 10.88
C THR A 306 -17.89 -1.67 12.15
N LYS A 307 -18.50 -1.51 13.32
CA LYS A 307 -17.90 -1.93 14.60
C LYS A 307 -17.44 -3.39 14.57
N GLU A 308 -18.26 -4.27 14.00
CA GLU A 308 -17.96 -5.70 13.86
C GLU A 308 -16.76 -5.91 12.92
N ALA A 309 -16.71 -5.19 11.81
CA ALA A 309 -15.60 -5.30 10.86
C ALA A 309 -14.26 -4.87 11.46
N ILE A 310 -14.24 -3.79 12.25
CA ILE A 310 -13.00 -3.28 12.89
C ILE A 310 -12.62 -4.00 14.17
N THR A 311 -13.47 -4.86 14.73
CA THR A 311 -13.16 -5.64 15.95
C THR A 311 -12.72 -7.07 15.63
N CYS A 312 -12.41 -7.37 14.37
CA CYS A 312 -11.93 -8.71 13.98
C CYS A 312 -10.54 -9.01 14.55
N MET A 313 -10.33 -10.30 14.84
CA MET A 313 -9.12 -10.85 15.46
C MET A 313 -8.43 -11.83 14.51
N ILE A 314 -7.12 -11.97 14.62
CA ILE A 314 -6.35 -13.12 14.10
C ILE A 314 -5.57 -13.67 15.28
N GLY A 315 -5.92 -14.88 15.73
CA GLY A 315 -5.48 -15.39 17.02
C GLY A 315 -5.84 -14.41 18.15
N GLU A 316 -4.85 -13.98 18.92
CA GLU A 316 -5.01 -13.00 20.01
C GLU A 316 -4.80 -11.54 19.55
N MET A 317 -4.43 -11.32 18.28
CA MET A 317 -4.14 -9.98 17.77
C MET A 317 -5.43 -9.28 17.30
N PRO A 318 -5.74 -8.06 17.81
CA PRO A 318 -6.88 -7.27 17.36
C PRO A 318 -6.60 -6.55 16.04
N ILE A 319 -6.40 -7.32 14.97
CA ILE A 319 -5.96 -6.85 13.66
C ILE A 319 -6.85 -5.73 13.10
N GLY A 320 -8.16 -5.81 13.29
CA GLY A 320 -9.09 -4.79 12.77
C GLY A 320 -8.92 -3.44 13.46
N LEU A 321 -8.67 -3.44 14.77
CA LEU A 321 -8.45 -2.22 15.52
C LEU A 321 -7.09 -1.62 15.13
N ILE A 322 -6.08 -2.46 14.91
CA ILE A 322 -4.73 -2.00 14.55
C ILE A 322 -4.72 -1.40 13.15
N TYR A 323 -5.27 -2.08 12.14
CA TYR A 323 -5.06 -1.75 10.73
C TYR A 323 -6.28 -1.26 9.96
N LEU A 324 -7.51 -1.57 10.41
CA LEU A 324 -8.72 -1.15 9.69
C LEU A 324 -9.27 0.17 10.23
N GLU A 325 -9.30 0.38 11.55
CA GLU A 325 -9.80 1.66 12.09
C GLU A 325 -9.06 2.89 11.54
N PRO A 326 -7.71 2.90 11.42
CA PRO A 326 -6.99 4.03 10.84
C PRO A 326 -7.41 4.38 9.40
N THR A 327 -7.88 3.42 8.61
CA THR A 327 -8.37 3.74 7.24
C THR A 327 -9.64 4.59 7.25
N ARG A 328 -10.36 4.69 8.38
CA ARG A 328 -11.48 5.63 8.52
C ARG A 328 -11.04 7.09 8.47
N ILE A 329 -9.74 7.41 8.59
CA ILE A 329 -9.25 8.80 8.47
C ILE A 329 -9.33 9.36 7.05
N ILE A 330 -9.33 8.48 6.04
CA ILE A 330 -9.22 8.81 4.60
C ILE A 330 -10.22 9.89 4.16
N ILE A 331 -11.46 9.82 4.65
CA ILE A 331 -12.50 10.81 4.35
C ILE A 331 -12.08 12.25 4.72
N TRP A 332 -11.39 12.42 5.85
CA TRP A 332 -10.95 13.73 6.31
C TRP A 332 -9.85 14.29 5.42
N GLU A 333 -8.89 13.45 5.01
CA GLU A 333 -7.83 13.86 4.07
C GLU A 333 -8.38 14.22 2.69
N VAL A 334 -9.36 13.46 2.18
CA VAL A 334 -10.05 13.78 0.93
C VAL A 334 -10.72 15.15 1.02
N LEU A 335 -11.49 15.40 2.09
CA LEU A 335 -12.16 16.68 2.25
C LEU A 335 -11.17 17.86 2.37
N VAL A 336 -10.03 17.65 3.05
CA VAL A 336 -8.96 18.66 3.17
C VAL A 336 -8.32 18.94 1.81
N ARG A 337 -7.91 17.90 1.07
CA ARG A 337 -7.32 18.05 -0.27
C ARG A 337 -8.20 18.86 -1.20
N PHE A 338 -9.50 18.59 -1.18
CA PHE A 338 -10.46 19.24 -2.07
C PHE A 338 -11.12 20.49 -1.49
N GLY A 339 -10.58 21.03 -0.39
CA GLY A 339 -10.99 22.31 0.17
C GLY A 339 -12.45 22.38 0.61
N LYS A 340 -13.00 21.25 1.06
CA LYS A 340 -14.40 21.12 1.45
C LYS A 340 -14.63 21.57 2.90
N TRP A 341 -14.19 22.78 3.21
CA TRP A 341 -14.13 23.33 4.56
C TRP A 341 -15.47 23.29 5.27
N GLU A 342 -16.54 23.73 4.61
CA GLU A 342 -17.88 23.72 5.19
C GLU A 342 -18.43 22.29 5.38
N ASP A 343 -18.05 21.35 4.53
CA ASP A 343 -18.48 19.96 4.67
C ASP A 343 -17.76 19.28 5.84
N ILE A 344 -16.47 19.58 6.06
CA ILE A 344 -15.71 19.16 7.24
C ILE A 344 -16.40 19.63 8.53
N LEU A 345 -16.78 20.91 8.59
CA LEU A 345 -17.40 21.49 9.78
C LEU A 345 -18.81 20.95 10.07
N LYS A 346 -19.53 20.51 9.03
CA LYS A 346 -20.87 19.90 9.16
C LYS A 346 -20.81 18.40 9.46
N ARG A 347 -19.72 17.72 9.10
CA ARG A 347 -19.60 16.27 9.28
C ARG A 347 -19.51 15.93 10.77
N PRO A 348 -20.30 14.95 11.27
CA PRO A 348 -20.18 14.50 12.65
C PRO A 348 -18.82 13.85 12.92
N ILE A 349 -18.31 14.04 14.12
CA ILE A 349 -17.11 13.35 14.62
C ILE A 349 -17.55 12.12 15.41
N GLU A 350 -16.81 11.02 15.27
CA GLU A 350 -16.98 9.84 16.11
C GLU A 350 -16.84 10.18 17.61
N GLN A 351 -17.61 9.51 18.46
CA GLN A 351 -17.62 9.81 19.91
C GLN A 351 -16.94 8.71 20.73
N ASN A 352 -16.83 7.49 20.19
CA ASN A 352 -16.23 6.37 20.90
C ASN A 352 -14.70 6.40 20.75
N LYS A 353 -14.01 6.97 21.75
CA LYS A 353 -12.55 7.09 21.78
C LYS A 353 -11.82 5.75 21.84
N GLU A 354 -12.43 4.73 22.44
CA GLU A 354 -11.81 3.39 22.52
C GLU A 354 -11.77 2.70 21.15
N LEU A 355 -12.83 2.89 20.36
CA LEU A 355 -12.94 2.31 19.03
C LEU A 355 -12.26 3.16 17.97
N TYR A 356 -12.46 4.48 17.98
CA TYR A 356 -12.11 5.38 16.86
C TYR A 356 -11.10 6.49 17.20
N PRO A 357 -10.02 6.22 17.95
CA PRO A 357 -9.11 7.28 18.40
C PRO A 357 -8.43 7.98 17.22
N SER A 358 -8.06 7.24 16.17
CA SER A 358 -7.37 7.79 14.99
C SER A 358 -8.30 8.66 14.15
N ASN A 359 -9.54 8.21 13.93
CA ASN A 359 -10.55 9.02 13.24
C ASN A 359 -10.87 10.32 13.99
N ILE A 360 -11.00 10.27 15.32
CA ILE A 360 -11.28 11.45 16.14
C ILE A 360 -10.15 12.47 16.03
N ALA A 361 -8.90 12.03 16.18
CA ALA A 361 -7.75 12.93 16.07
C ALA A 361 -7.67 13.57 14.68
N MET A 362 -7.81 12.79 13.60
CA MET A 362 -7.79 13.34 12.24
C MET A 362 -8.96 14.31 11.97
N ALA A 363 -10.14 14.05 12.53
CA ALA A 363 -11.28 14.97 12.41
C ALA A 363 -11.00 16.33 13.06
N ARG A 364 -10.32 16.36 14.22
CA ARG A 364 -9.92 17.59 14.90
C ARG A 364 -8.90 18.38 14.08
N TYR A 365 -7.89 17.68 13.55
CA TYR A 365 -6.96 18.27 12.58
C TYR A 365 -7.69 18.92 11.40
N ALA A 366 -8.57 18.16 10.73
CA ALA A 366 -9.27 18.63 9.53
C ALA A 366 -10.14 19.86 9.82
N ARG A 367 -10.85 19.89 10.96
CA ARG A 367 -11.64 21.06 11.38
C ARG A 367 -10.77 22.27 11.70
N GLY A 368 -9.62 22.05 12.35
CA GLY A 368 -8.65 23.12 12.61
C GLY A 368 -8.14 23.77 11.33
N VAL A 369 -7.74 22.96 10.35
CA VAL A 369 -7.35 23.45 9.00
C VAL A 369 -8.51 24.15 8.32
N ALA A 370 -9.73 23.60 8.37
CA ALA A 370 -10.92 24.22 7.78
C ALA A 370 -11.22 25.60 8.39
N TYR A 371 -11.18 25.74 9.72
CA TYR A 371 -11.36 27.03 10.37
C TYR A 371 -10.25 28.03 10.01
N ALA A 372 -8.99 27.59 9.97
CA ALA A 372 -7.87 28.42 9.54
C ALA A 372 -8.06 28.90 8.09
N ALA A 373 -8.39 28.00 7.16
CA ALA A 373 -8.64 28.33 5.77
C ALA A 373 -9.80 29.34 5.58
N LEU A 374 -10.81 29.30 6.46
CA LEU A 374 -11.93 30.24 6.50
C LEU A 374 -11.64 31.54 7.26
N GLY A 375 -10.42 31.74 7.76
CA GLY A 375 -10.01 32.93 8.54
C GLY A 375 -10.54 32.96 9.97
N LYS A 376 -11.12 31.86 10.46
CA LYS A 376 -11.69 31.70 11.80
C LYS A 376 -10.63 31.20 12.78
N VAL A 377 -9.61 32.04 13.02
CA VAL A 377 -8.40 31.66 13.76
C VAL A 377 -8.71 31.20 15.19
N ALA A 378 -9.61 31.88 15.90
CA ALA A 378 -9.95 31.52 17.28
C ALA A 378 -10.54 30.10 17.36
N GLU A 379 -11.45 29.76 16.44
CA GLU A 379 -12.02 28.42 16.34
C GLU A 379 -11.00 27.36 15.91
N ALA A 380 -10.05 27.75 15.04
CA ALA A 380 -8.94 26.87 14.65
C ALA A 380 -8.02 26.53 15.84
N GLU A 381 -7.71 27.50 16.70
CA GLU A 381 -6.93 27.29 17.92
C GLU A 381 -7.66 26.38 18.91
N VAL A 382 -8.99 26.48 19.02
CA VAL A 382 -9.80 25.56 19.83
C VAL A 382 -9.72 24.12 19.30
N GLU A 383 -9.84 23.91 17.98
CA GLU A 383 -9.71 22.56 17.41
C GLU A 383 -8.28 22.02 17.54
N ARG A 384 -7.25 22.88 17.51
CA ARG A 384 -5.86 22.49 17.81
C ARG A 384 -5.72 21.98 19.25
N ASP A 385 -6.31 22.65 20.22
CA ASP A 385 -6.25 22.19 21.61
C ASP A 385 -6.98 20.85 21.80
N LEU A 386 -8.11 20.66 21.11
CA LEU A 386 -8.85 19.39 21.08
C LEU A 386 -8.09 18.27 20.34
N PHE A 387 -7.34 18.63 19.30
CA PHE A 387 -6.43 17.72 18.61
C PHE A 387 -5.35 17.23 19.59
N TYR A 388 -4.69 18.14 20.31
CA TYR A 388 -3.69 17.77 21.33
C TYR A 388 -4.26 16.95 22.48
N GLU A 389 -5.51 17.20 22.89
CA GLU A 389 -6.19 16.34 23.86
C GLU A 389 -6.35 14.90 23.32
N SER A 390 -6.65 14.76 22.02
CA SER A 390 -6.78 13.46 21.36
C SER A 390 -5.46 12.70 21.31
N LEU A 391 -4.34 13.39 21.14
CA LEU A 391 -2.99 12.80 21.09
C LEU A 391 -2.54 12.18 22.42
N LYS A 392 -3.20 12.50 23.54
CA LYS A 392 -2.91 11.87 24.85
C LYS A 392 -3.33 10.40 24.93
N ASP A 393 -4.14 9.93 23.98
CA ASP A 393 -4.60 8.55 23.93
C ASP A 393 -3.46 7.58 23.54
N LYS A 394 -3.01 6.78 24.52
CA LYS A 394 -1.92 5.81 24.32
C LYS A 394 -2.29 4.67 23.36
N THR A 395 -3.57 4.48 23.03
CA THR A 395 -3.97 3.45 22.06
C THR A 395 -3.53 3.80 20.64
N LEU A 396 -3.29 5.09 20.33
CA LEU A 396 -2.79 5.54 19.03
C LEU A 396 -1.44 4.93 18.65
N ALA A 397 -0.59 4.60 19.64
CA ALA A 397 0.71 3.98 19.41
C ALA A 397 0.60 2.54 18.86
N LYS A 398 -0.59 1.94 18.96
CA LYS A 398 -0.93 0.60 18.44
C LYS A 398 -1.79 0.65 17.19
N ARG A 399 -2.09 1.84 16.66
CA ARG A 399 -2.87 2.04 15.45
C ARG A 399 -1.92 2.29 14.31
N CYS A 400 -2.06 1.52 13.23
CA CYS A 400 -1.21 1.62 12.06
C CYS A 400 -2.06 1.82 10.81
N LEU A 401 -1.78 2.87 10.06
CA LEU A 401 -2.19 2.91 8.66
C LEU A 401 -1.06 2.26 7.88
N ILE A 402 -1.32 1.04 7.37
CA ILE A 402 -0.32 0.23 6.66
C ILE A 402 0.92 0.00 7.55
N ASN A 403 2.04 0.70 7.28
CA ASN A 403 3.30 0.52 8.02
C ASN A 403 3.54 1.60 9.07
N ASN A 404 2.79 2.70 9.04
CA ASN A 404 3.03 3.86 9.89
C ASN A 404 2.07 3.89 11.08
N ILE A 405 2.63 4.11 12.27
CA ILE A 405 1.82 4.35 13.46
C ILE A 405 1.07 5.68 13.32
N MET A 406 -0.10 5.78 13.93
CA MET A 406 -0.87 7.01 13.95
C MET A 406 -0.17 8.07 14.81
N TYR A 407 0.21 7.72 16.05
CA TYR A 407 0.93 8.60 16.96
C TYR A 407 1.45 7.85 18.18
N ASP A 408 2.65 8.17 18.67
CA ASP A 408 3.14 7.69 19.96
C ASP A 408 3.40 8.88 20.91
N PRO A 409 2.61 9.07 21.99
CA PRO A 409 2.82 10.15 22.95
C PRO A 409 4.16 10.05 23.69
N GLU A 410 4.79 8.88 23.71
CA GLU A 410 6.09 8.65 24.35
C GLU A 410 7.26 8.85 23.37
N GLN A 411 7.00 8.84 22.05
CA GLN A 411 7.99 9.06 21.00
C GLN A 411 7.45 9.97 19.87
N PRO A 412 7.16 11.26 20.16
CA PRO A 412 6.61 12.17 19.17
C PRO A 412 7.58 12.41 18.00
N GLY A 413 7.01 12.72 16.84
CA GLY A 413 7.72 13.01 15.60
C GLY A 413 7.88 11.83 14.64
N LYS A 414 7.20 10.71 14.88
CA LYS A 414 7.32 9.47 14.09
C LYS A 414 6.00 8.97 13.48
N GLY A 415 4.86 9.53 13.90
CA GLY A 415 3.55 9.09 13.44
C GLY A 415 2.90 10.03 12.44
N ILE A 416 1.82 9.55 11.81
CA ILE A 416 1.03 10.31 10.82
C ILE A 416 0.47 11.59 11.44
N LEU A 417 0.01 11.54 12.69
CA LEU A 417 -0.54 12.71 13.37
C LEU A 417 0.54 13.74 13.75
N ASP A 418 1.83 13.39 13.73
CA ASP A 418 2.90 14.38 13.84
C ASP A 418 3.01 15.22 12.55
N VAL A 419 2.69 14.65 11.39
CA VAL A 419 2.59 15.44 10.14
C VAL A 419 1.40 16.39 10.23
N ALA A 420 0.24 15.88 10.66
CA ALA A 420 -0.98 16.66 10.89
C ALA A 420 -0.74 17.83 11.86
N ASP A 421 -0.05 17.60 12.97
CA ASP A 421 0.37 18.63 13.93
C ASP A 421 1.13 19.78 13.25
N SER A 422 2.15 19.45 12.45
CA SER A 422 2.96 20.46 11.77
C SER A 422 2.17 21.24 10.72
N VAL A 423 1.32 20.56 9.94
CA VAL A 423 0.46 21.24 8.96
C VAL A 423 -0.55 22.17 9.66
N LEU A 424 -1.21 21.70 10.72
CA LEU A 424 -2.21 22.48 11.46
C LEU A 424 -1.61 23.77 12.04
N ASN A 425 -0.46 23.69 12.70
CA ASN A 425 0.21 24.87 13.24
C ASN A 425 0.68 25.81 12.12
N GLY A 426 1.18 25.26 11.00
CA GLY A 426 1.54 26.04 9.83
C GLY A 426 0.37 26.87 9.28
N GLU A 427 -0.79 26.24 9.08
CA GLU A 427 -2.01 26.90 8.61
C GLU A 427 -2.51 27.98 9.57
N ILE A 428 -2.56 27.68 10.88
CA ILE A 428 -3.02 28.63 11.90
C ILE A 428 -2.08 29.84 11.99
N GLU A 429 -0.77 29.62 12.07
CA GLU A 429 0.20 30.71 12.20
C GLU A 429 0.27 31.56 10.93
N TYR A 430 0.07 30.97 9.75
CA TYR A 430 -0.03 31.73 8.50
C TYR A 430 -1.20 32.71 8.58
N ARG A 431 -2.35 32.27 9.06
CA ARG A 431 -3.58 33.09 9.17
C ARG A 431 -3.50 34.14 10.28
N LYS A 432 -2.62 33.94 11.26
CA LYS A 432 -2.25 34.95 12.26
C LYS A 432 -1.29 36.02 11.72
N GLY A 433 -0.73 35.81 10.52
CA GLY A 433 0.31 36.67 9.95
C GLY A 433 1.71 36.39 10.49
N ASN A 434 1.89 35.29 11.22
CA ASN A 434 3.17 34.85 11.79
C ASN A 434 3.94 34.01 10.77
N TYR A 435 4.22 34.57 9.59
CA TYR A 435 4.70 33.83 8.41
C TYR A 435 5.98 33.02 8.65
N GLN A 436 6.94 33.55 9.40
CA GLN A 436 8.16 32.79 9.72
C GLN A 436 7.84 31.49 10.47
N GLN A 437 7.04 31.59 11.53
CA GLN A 437 6.62 30.41 12.33
C GLN A 437 5.78 29.45 11.47
N ALA A 438 4.89 29.99 10.63
CA ALA A 438 4.09 29.20 9.71
C ALA A 438 4.97 28.35 8.79
N PHE A 439 5.96 28.96 8.13
CA PHE A 439 6.84 28.24 7.22
C PHE A 439 7.81 27.30 7.93
N ASP A 440 8.24 27.61 9.16
CA ASP A 440 9.03 26.68 9.98
C ASP A 440 8.23 25.40 10.29
N HIS A 441 6.95 25.54 10.65
CA HIS A 441 6.05 24.40 10.83
C HIS A 441 5.81 23.62 9.53
N LEU A 442 5.58 24.29 8.40
CA LEU A 442 5.33 23.60 7.12
C LEU A 442 6.59 22.89 6.59
N ARG A 443 7.78 23.45 6.77
CA ARG A 443 9.04 22.75 6.46
C ARG A 443 9.27 21.56 7.38
N LEU A 444 8.89 21.66 8.65
CA LEU A 444 8.88 20.52 9.56
C LEU A 444 7.88 19.44 9.11
N ALA A 445 6.70 19.83 8.61
CA ALA A 445 5.74 18.90 8.04
C ALA A 445 6.35 18.10 6.89
N VAL A 446 7.03 18.78 5.94
CA VAL A 446 7.76 18.13 4.84
C VAL A 446 8.83 17.15 5.35
N LYS A 447 9.58 17.52 6.38
CA LYS A 447 10.57 16.62 6.98
C LYS A 447 9.93 15.40 7.64
N ARG A 448 8.83 15.58 8.38
CA ARG A 448 8.12 14.50 9.07
C ARG A 448 7.47 13.54 8.07
N ASP A 449 6.80 14.07 7.05
CA ASP A 449 6.22 13.34 5.92
C ASP A 449 7.27 12.46 5.24
N ALA A 450 8.41 13.04 4.85
CA ALA A 450 9.53 12.30 4.26
C ALA A 450 10.22 11.28 5.20
N SER A 451 9.99 11.38 6.52
CA SER A 451 10.57 10.46 7.51
C SER A 451 9.64 9.31 7.90
N LEU A 452 8.40 9.29 7.38
CA LEU A 452 7.50 8.17 7.55
C LEU A 452 8.11 6.91 6.93
N ILE A 453 7.75 5.75 7.49
CA ILE A 453 8.14 4.45 6.95
C ILE A 453 7.52 4.33 5.56
N TYR A 454 8.28 3.78 4.60
CA TYR A 454 7.74 3.54 3.28
C TYR A 454 6.48 2.67 3.32
N ASP A 455 5.42 3.15 2.69
CA ASP A 455 4.18 2.43 2.44
C ASP A 455 3.51 2.91 1.14
N GLU A 456 2.61 2.07 0.63
CA GLU A 456 1.78 2.41 -0.52
C GLU A 456 0.33 2.02 -0.23
N PRO A 457 -0.66 2.90 -0.45
CA PRO A 457 -0.49 4.35 -0.63
C PRO A 457 0.33 4.98 0.49
N TRP A 458 0.96 6.12 0.21
CA TRP A 458 1.59 6.90 1.28
C TRP A 458 0.57 7.19 2.38
N SER A 459 0.91 6.86 3.63
CA SER A 459 0.01 7.06 4.77
C SER A 459 -0.48 8.49 4.95
N TRP A 460 0.28 9.48 4.48
CA TRP A 460 -0.16 10.86 4.33
C TRP A 460 -0.42 11.14 2.85
N MET A 461 -1.68 11.08 2.42
CA MET A 461 -2.01 11.02 0.98
C MET A 461 -1.80 12.34 0.22
N MET A 462 -1.84 13.47 0.92
CA MET A 462 -1.65 14.80 0.33
C MET A 462 -0.22 15.29 0.61
N PRO A 463 0.70 15.27 -0.38
CA PRO A 463 2.08 15.71 -0.15
C PRO A 463 2.14 17.06 0.57
N THR A 464 2.83 17.11 1.71
CA THR A 464 2.95 18.34 2.52
C THR A 464 3.62 19.49 1.76
N ARG A 465 4.42 19.16 0.74
CA ARG A 465 5.00 20.11 -0.22
C ARG A 465 3.94 20.93 -0.96
N HIS A 466 2.74 20.39 -1.18
CA HIS A 466 1.65 21.15 -1.78
C HIS A 466 1.19 22.31 -0.89
N VAL A 467 1.05 22.07 0.42
CA VAL A 467 0.65 23.12 1.39
C VAL A 467 1.74 24.18 1.48
N LEU A 468 2.99 23.76 1.68
CA LEU A 468 4.15 24.66 1.74
C LEU A 468 4.27 25.51 0.46
N GLY A 469 4.26 24.87 -0.71
CA GLY A 469 4.39 25.54 -2.00
C GLY A 469 3.23 26.52 -2.29
N ALA A 470 1.99 26.16 -1.94
CA ALA A 470 0.83 27.03 -2.17
C ALA A 470 0.89 28.30 -1.33
N LEU A 471 1.25 28.16 -0.04
CA LEU A 471 1.31 29.29 0.89
C LEU A 471 2.56 30.16 0.68
N LEU A 472 3.69 29.58 0.25
CA LEU A 472 4.86 30.33 -0.24
C LEU A 472 4.49 31.17 -1.46
N LEU A 473 3.79 30.56 -2.43
CA LEU A 473 3.28 31.31 -3.58
C LEU A 473 2.39 32.46 -3.12
N GLU A 474 1.33 32.19 -2.36
CA GLU A 474 0.41 33.22 -1.85
C GLU A 474 1.11 34.38 -1.10
N HIS A 475 2.20 34.08 -0.40
CA HIS A 475 3.00 35.08 0.31
C HIS A 475 3.88 35.92 -0.64
N GLY A 476 4.31 35.34 -1.77
CA GLY A 476 5.20 35.95 -2.75
C GLY A 476 6.60 35.34 -2.83
N ASP A 477 6.87 34.27 -2.07
CA ASP A 477 8.17 33.57 -2.02
C ASP A 477 8.33 32.58 -3.18
N VAL A 478 8.26 33.13 -4.39
CA VAL A 478 8.14 32.38 -5.65
C VAL A 478 9.33 31.47 -5.95
N GLN A 479 10.55 31.85 -5.54
CA GLN A 479 11.77 31.05 -5.76
C GLN A 479 11.78 29.78 -4.90
N GLU A 480 11.40 29.88 -3.62
CA GLU A 480 11.31 28.71 -2.75
C GLU A 480 10.15 27.80 -3.19
N ALA A 481 9.01 28.38 -3.57
CA ALA A 481 7.90 27.61 -4.10
C ALA A 481 8.29 26.81 -5.36
N GLU A 482 9.02 27.41 -6.31
CA GLU A 482 9.56 26.68 -7.46
C GLU A 482 10.41 25.47 -7.03
N ALA A 483 11.33 25.66 -6.09
CA ALA A 483 12.18 24.57 -5.59
C ALA A 483 11.35 23.45 -4.95
N VAL A 484 10.34 23.80 -4.16
CA VAL A 484 9.43 22.84 -3.50
C VAL A 484 8.70 21.97 -4.52
N TYR A 485 8.14 22.55 -5.59
CA TYR A 485 7.43 21.77 -6.61
C TYR A 485 8.34 20.94 -7.50
N ARG A 486 9.55 21.42 -7.81
CA ARG A 486 10.54 20.62 -8.54
C ARG A 486 10.91 19.38 -7.74
N GLU A 487 11.10 19.52 -6.44
CA GLU A 487 11.39 18.39 -5.56
C GLU A 487 10.23 17.41 -5.47
N ASP A 488 8.99 17.92 -5.37
CA ASP A 488 7.79 17.08 -5.37
C ASP A 488 7.67 16.25 -6.66
N LEU A 489 7.95 16.84 -7.82
CA LEU A 489 7.89 16.17 -9.13
C LEU A 489 8.99 15.13 -9.36
N ILE A 490 10.04 15.10 -8.53
CA ILE A 490 11.03 13.99 -8.53
C ILE A 490 10.38 12.73 -7.97
N GLN A 491 9.58 12.88 -6.90
CA GLN A 491 8.89 11.77 -6.24
C GLN A 491 7.59 11.41 -6.96
N TYR A 492 6.80 12.41 -7.36
CA TYR A 492 5.49 12.25 -7.97
C TYR A 492 5.48 12.77 -9.40
N LYS A 493 5.93 11.93 -10.33
CA LYS A 493 6.01 12.26 -11.76
C LYS A 493 4.63 12.67 -12.29
N ASP A 494 4.61 13.77 -13.04
CA ASP A 494 3.40 14.31 -13.70
C ASP A 494 2.21 14.61 -12.75
N ASN A 495 2.47 14.79 -11.45
CA ASN A 495 1.46 15.22 -10.48
C ASN A 495 0.89 16.60 -10.85
N MET A 496 -0.40 16.63 -11.24
CA MET A 496 -1.06 17.84 -11.73
C MET A 496 -0.99 19.02 -10.75
N TRP A 497 -0.97 18.75 -9.45
CA TRP A 497 -1.01 19.77 -8.41
C TRP A 497 0.32 20.52 -8.31
N SER A 498 1.42 19.77 -8.35
CA SER A 498 2.77 20.34 -8.41
C SER A 498 3.11 20.92 -9.76
N LEU A 499 2.60 20.37 -10.87
CA LEU A 499 2.72 20.98 -12.19
C LEU A 499 2.04 22.37 -12.22
N LEU A 500 0.83 22.50 -11.65
CA LEU A 500 0.15 23.79 -11.56
C LEU A 500 0.96 24.78 -10.71
N GLY A 501 1.40 24.35 -9.53
CA GLY A 501 2.21 25.17 -8.65
C GLY A 501 3.51 25.63 -9.29
N LEU A 502 4.23 24.73 -9.97
CA LEU A 502 5.46 25.05 -10.69
C LEU A 502 5.19 26.05 -11.83
N HIS A 503 4.14 25.85 -12.61
CA HIS A 503 3.73 26.81 -13.64
C HIS A 503 3.51 28.21 -13.04
N GLN A 504 2.75 28.30 -11.94
CA GLN A 504 2.46 29.57 -11.26
C GLN A 504 3.74 30.24 -10.73
N SER A 505 4.65 29.48 -10.10
CA SER A 505 5.95 29.98 -9.64
C SER A 505 6.82 30.52 -10.77
N LEU A 506 6.87 29.81 -11.91
CA LEU A 506 7.65 30.22 -13.08
C LEU A 506 7.07 31.48 -13.74
N LYS A 507 5.74 31.54 -13.89
CA LYS A 507 5.03 32.72 -14.44
C LYS A 507 5.28 33.96 -13.59
N ALA A 508 5.20 33.83 -12.26
CA ALA A 508 5.45 34.93 -11.32
C ALA A 508 6.90 35.45 -11.37
N GLN A 509 7.84 34.62 -11.81
CA GLN A 509 9.25 34.97 -12.04
C GLN A 509 9.54 35.43 -13.48
N ASN A 510 8.52 35.57 -14.33
CA ASN A 510 8.67 35.92 -15.76
C ASN A 510 9.50 34.89 -16.57
N LYS A 511 9.55 33.62 -16.14
CA LYS A 511 10.17 32.49 -16.86
C LYS A 511 9.17 31.86 -17.83
N LEU A 512 8.68 32.65 -18.80
CA LEU A 512 7.46 32.34 -19.56
C LEU A 512 7.55 31.09 -20.44
N ASP A 513 8.68 30.86 -21.10
CA ASP A 513 8.85 29.69 -21.98
C ASP A 513 8.77 28.37 -21.20
N GLU A 514 9.44 28.31 -20.04
CA GLU A 514 9.38 27.16 -19.16
C GLU A 514 7.98 27.01 -18.53
N ALA A 515 7.38 28.13 -18.10
CA ALA A 515 6.02 28.13 -17.56
C ALA A 515 5.01 27.55 -18.55
N GLN A 516 5.12 27.89 -19.84
CA GLN A 516 4.27 27.37 -20.89
C GLN A 516 4.47 25.85 -21.10
N SER A 517 5.72 25.38 -21.11
CA SER A 517 6.03 23.95 -21.20
C SER A 517 5.45 23.14 -20.05
N VAL A 518 5.55 23.66 -18.81
CA VAL A 518 4.96 23.03 -17.62
C VAL A 518 3.43 23.06 -17.68
N TYR A 519 2.83 24.14 -18.20
CA TYR A 519 1.38 24.24 -18.34
C TYR A 519 0.81 23.19 -19.29
N GLU A 520 1.49 22.90 -20.41
CA GLU A 520 1.06 21.85 -21.33
C GLU A 520 1.06 20.46 -20.68
N LYS A 521 2.00 20.18 -19.78
CA LYS A 521 1.99 18.96 -18.96
C LYS A 521 0.83 18.96 -17.98
N TYR A 522 0.60 20.07 -17.28
CA TYR A 522 -0.55 20.24 -16.39
C TYR A 522 -1.88 19.98 -17.10
N GLN A 523 -2.07 20.51 -18.31
CA GLN A 523 -3.29 20.32 -19.09
C GLN A 523 -3.55 18.84 -19.41
N LYS A 524 -2.50 18.05 -19.67
CA LYS A 524 -2.61 16.60 -19.87
C LYS A 524 -2.94 15.89 -18.57
N ALA A 525 -2.21 16.21 -17.50
CA ALA A 525 -2.37 15.57 -16.19
C ALA A 525 -3.73 15.87 -15.52
N SER A 526 -4.34 17.02 -15.81
CA SER A 526 -5.59 17.47 -15.19
C SER A 526 -6.86 17.14 -15.99
N VAL A 527 -6.76 16.39 -17.08
CA VAL A 527 -7.91 16.10 -17.98
C VAL A 527 -9.07 15.40 -17.28
N LEU A 528 -8.79 14.64 -16.21
CA LEU A 528 -9.78 13.91 -15.43
C LEU A 528 -10.32 14.69 -14.22
N ALA A 529 -9.78 15.87 -13.92
CA ALA A 529 -10.18 16.62 -12.74
C ALA A 529 -11.65 17.06 -12.85
N ASP A 530 -12.45 16.78 -11.82
CA ASP A 530 -13.88 17.12 -11.75
C ASP A 530 -14.15 18.43 -10.96
N ILE A 531 -13.07 19.09 -10.55
CA ILE A 531 -13.10 20.41 -9.90
C ILE A 531 -12.18 21.39 -10.62
N LYS A 532 -12.45 22.68 -10.44
CA LYS A 532 -11.52 23.74 -10.85
C LYS A 532 -10.38 23.81 -9.85
N VAL A 533 -9.17 23.43 -10.28
CA VAL A 533 -7.96 23.53 -9.47
C VAL A 533 -7.29 24.88 -9.74
N GLY A 534 -7.24 25.74 -8.71
CA GLY A 534 -6.63 27.08 -8.79
C GLY A 534 -5.29 27.21 -8.09
N ALA A 535 -4.92 26.23 -7.25
CA ALA A 535 -3.67 26.15 -6.52
C ALA A 535 -3.38 24.67 -6.19
N SER A 536 -2.13 24.35 -5.86
CA SER A 536 -1.71 23.01 -5.44
C SER A 536 -2.31 22.57 -4.09
N CYS A 537 -2.67 23.54 -3.23
CA CYS A 537 -3.47 23.37 -2.03
C CYS A 537 -4.59 24.41 -2.01
N LEU A 538 -5.82 23.97 -1.76
CA LEU A 538 -6.99 24.85 -1.68
C LEU A 538 -7.09 25.63 -0.36
N CYS A 539 -6.11 25.43 0.53
CA CYS A 539 -5.85 26.31 1.66
C CYS A 539 -5.39 27.70 1.18
N ALA A 540 -4.73 27.83 0.03
CA ALA A 540 -4.41 29.15 -0.51
C ALA A 540 -5.70 29.88 -0.95
N THR A 541 -5.90 31.08 -0.41
CA THR A 541 -7.05 31.97 -0.62
C THR A 541 -6.84 32.96 -1.78
N LYS A 542 -5.59 33.26 -2.15
CA LYS A 542 -5.26 34.08 -3.32
C LYS A 542 -4.90 33.17 -4.49
N MET A 543 -5.82 33.04 -5.43
CA MET A 543 -5.55 32.33 -6.68
C MET A 543 -4.63 33.17 -7.58
N TYR A 544 -3.54 32.58 -8.06
CA TYR A 544 -2.72 33.14 -9.13
C TYR A 544 -3.45 32.92 -10.47
N SER A 545 -4.00 34.00 -11.04
CA SER A 545 -4.62 34.01 -12.37
C SER A 545 -3.60 34.02 -13.50
#